data_AF-A0A7J2IUV1-F1
#
_entry.id   AF-A0A7J2IUV1-F1
#
_cell.length_a   1.000
_cell.length_b   1.000
_cell.length_c   1.000
_cell.angle_alpha   90.00
_cell.angle_beta   90.00
_cell.angle_gamma   90.00
#
_symmetry.space_group_name_H-M   'P 1'
#
loop_
_entity.id
_entity.type
_entity.pdbx_description
1 polymer ?
#
loop_
_entity_poly.entity_id
_entity_poly.type
_entity_poly.pdbx_seq_one_letter_code
_entity_poly.pdbx_strand_id
1 'polypeptide(L)'
;MVELKKALIVGIIAVSLVVIASVGYFTLFPSGFRLPEVKSMWHEWGAISENTTEVISHVVIHNPSRVSATINEVVYTIFLNGIPMAQGHSTGPVSLPPEGDVELLLSTIIDNTKIPAWWVSHLRGNQLTKVELRGTIRGTIYGISFSFPIYYTRDLETDLDEWLDYNNETTIRISDVPPLYVVVRGVDTSLGSFNDTTTQFVHVARIYNPNDVVIVVSKMYGEVFVDGVLIAVGEQPADAIIIGPGQEASITFYSYVDNTKMDDVWARHLMNGERSTVLVKIYLVSDGGLVEVYEYEGEFETDILGSASQFSP
;
A
#
# COMPACT_ATOMS: atom_id res chain seq x y z
N MET A 1 -23.80 7.31 -4.40
CA MET A 1 -22.76 6.28 -4.61
C MET A 1 -21.46 7.01 -4.80
N VAL A 2 -20.77 7.26 -3.67
CA VAL A 2 -19.46 7.91 -3.65
C VAL A 2 -18.47 6.79 -3.92
N GLU A 3 -17.85 6.80 -5.10
CA GLU A 3 -16.77 5.87 -5.41
C GLU A 3 -15.68 6.03 -4.36
N LEU A 4 -15.35 4.93 -3.69
CA LEU A 4 -14.25 4.82 -2.75
C LEU A 4 -12.92 4.90 -3.52
N LYS A 5 -12.60 6.07 -4.07
CA LYS A 5 -11.40 6.31 -4.87
C LYS A 5 -10.10 6.45 -4.06
N LYS A 6 -10.13 6.22 -2.75
CA LYS A 6 -8.97 6.43 -1.88
C LYS A 6 -8.89 5.33 -0.83
N ALA A 7 -8.62 4.13 -1.30
CA ALA A 7 -8.44 2.96 -0.48
C ALA A 7 -7.17 3.07 0.38
N LEU A 8 -7.41 2.96 1.69
CA LEU A 8 -6.53 2.75 2.85
C LEU A 8 -5.08 2.31 2.59
N ILE A 9 -4.20 2.55 3.59
CA ILE A 9 -2.80 2.10 3.75
C ILE A 9 -2.40 0.83 2.97
N VAL A 10 -3.27 -0.18 2.90
CA VAL A 10 -3.07 -1.39 2.08
C VAL A 10 -2.78 -1.09 0.61
N GLY A 11 -3.48 -0.14 -0.03
CA GLY A 11 -3.23 0.35 -1.39
C GLY A 11 -1.83 0.95 -1.59
N ILE A 12 -1.22 1.40 -0.51
CA ILE A 12 0.11 2.03 -0.48
C ILE A 12 1.21 0.97 -0.41
N ILE A 13 0.99 -0.03 0.44
CA ILE A 13 1.83 -1.24 0.55
C ILE A 13 1.81 -2.02 -0.77
N ALA A 14 0.60 -2.18 -1.31
CA ALA A 14 0.23 -2.74 -2.60
C ALA A 14 0.96 -2.13 -3.79
N VAL A 15 0.69 -0.86 -4.09
CA VAL A 15 1.28 -0.20 -5.26
C VAL A 15 2.80 -0.09 -5.14
N SER A 16 3.32 0.05 -3.92
CA SER A 16 4.76 0.10 -3.72
C SER A 16 5.39 -1.24 -4.09
N LEU A 17 5.06 -2.34 -3.40
CA LEU A 17 5.82 -3.60 -3.42
C LEU A 17 5.95 -4.29 -4.79
N VAL A 18 5.07 -3.98 -5.74
CA VAL A 18 5.08 -4.65 -7.05
C VAL A 18 5.52 -3.74 -8.19
N VAL A 19 5.30 -2.41 -8.12
CA VAL A 19 6.00 -1.48 -9.02
C VAL A 19 7.52 -1.72 -8.97
N ILE A 20 7.99 -2.18 -7.81
CA ILE A 20 9.34 -2.61 -7.48
C ILE A 20 9.82 -3.87 -8.25
N ALA A 21 8.95 -4.87 -8.46
CA ALA A 21 9.27 -6.04 -9.28
C ALA A 21 9.27 -5.69 -10.78
N SER A 22 8.36 -4.82 -11.22
CA SER A 22 8.15 -4.50 -12.64
C SER A 22 9.13 -3.52 -13.29
N VAL A 23 9.93 -2.73 -12.56
CA VAL A 23 10.83 -1.76 -13.22
C VAL A 23 12.32 -2.14 -13.16
N GLY A 24 12.66 -3.15 -12.34
CA GLY A 24 14.01 -3.72 -12.34
C GLY A 24 14.42 -4.38 -13.66
N TYR A 25 13.48 -4.98 -14.38
CA TYR A 25 13.77 -5.82 -15.55
C TYR A 25 14.21 -5.05 -16.80
N PHE A 26 13.69 -3.82 -16.99
CA PHE A 26 14.05 -2.99 -18.14
C PHE A 26 15.51 -2.51 -18.13
N THR A 27 16.19 -2.58 -16.98
CA THR A 27 17.62 -2.27 -16.88
C THR A 27 18.54 -3.50 -16.97
N LEU A 28 17.98 -4.72 -17.01
CA LEU A 28 18.79 -5.94 -17.16
C LEU A 28 19.39 -6.08 -18.56
N PHE A 29 18.91 -5.28 -19.50
CA PHE A 29 19.19 -5.39 -20.92
C PHE A 29 19.26 -4.00 -21.57
N PRO A 30 20.38 -3.27 -21.43
CA PRO A 30 20.54 -1.96 -22.05
C PRO A 30 20.44 -2.05 -23.58
N SER A 31 19.74 -1.09 -24.20
CA SER A 31 19.65 -0.96 -25.66
C SER A 31 21.05 -0.71 -26.26
N GLY A 32 21.51 -1.65 -27.08
CA GLY A 32 22.84 -1.68 -27.66
C GLY A 32 23.06 -2.91 -28.53
N PHE A 33 23.67 -2.71 -29.70
CA PHE A 33 23.79 -3.72 -30.76
C PHE A 33 24.33 -5.07 -30.24
N ARG A 34 23.46 -6.11 -30.20
CA ARG A 34 23.73 -7.55 -29.91
C ARG A 34 23.63 -8.04 -28.45
N LEU A 35 23.09 -7.28 -27.50
CA LEU A 35 22.70 -7.82 -26.18
C LEU A 35 21.23 -8.25 -26.22
N PRO A 36 20.79 -9.26 -25.44
CA PRO A 36 19.37 -9.56 -25.32
C PRO A 36 18.59 -8.35 -24.80
N GLU A 37 17.30 -8.23 -25.12
CA GLU A 37 16.42 -7.09 -24.80
C GLU A 37 15.11 -7.57 -24.19
N VAL A 38 14.57 -6.91 -23.16
CA VAL A 38 13.20 -7.21 -22.67
C VAL A 38 12.20 -6.65 -23.65
N LYS A 39 11.34 -7.51 -24.20
CA LYS A 39 10.22 -7.12 -25.07
C LYS A 39 8.96 -6.80 -24.30
N SER A 40 8.64 -7.64 -23.33
CA SER A 40 7.45 -7.51 -22.52
C SER A 40 7.65 -8.18 -21.19
N MET A 41 6.88 -7.73 -20.21
CA MET A 41 6.83 -8.34 -18.91
C MET A 41 5.44 -8.24 -18.31
N TRP A 42 5.03 -9.30 -17.64
CA TRP A 42 3.83 -9.29 -16.81
C TRP A 42 4.07 -10.10 -15.54
N HIS A 43 3.17 -9.95 -14.59
CA HIS A 43 3.28 -10.55 -13.27
C HIS A 43 2.00 -11.30 -12.92
N GLU A 44 2.15 -12.37 -12.15
CA GLU A 44 1.06 -13.07 -11.48
C GLU A 44 1.42 -13.38 -10.03
N TRP A 45 0.41 -13.52 -9.18
CA TRP A 45 0.62 -13.94 -7.80
C TRP A 45 0.94 -15.43 -7.78
N GLY A 46 2.01 -15.79 -7.07
CA GLY A 46 2.34 -17.17 -6.73
C GLY A 46 1.70 -17.58 -5.40
N ALA A 47 2.44 -18.34 -4.59
CA ALA A 47 2.01 -18.69 -3.25
C ALA A 47 1.92 -17.45 -2.33
N ILE A 48 0.77 -17.27 -1.68
CA ILE A 48 0.53 -16.21 -0.68
C ILE A 48 0.29 -16.87 0.68
N SER A 49 0.99 -16.40 1.70
CA SER A 49 0.82 -16.78 3.11
C SER A 49 0.86 -15.53 4.00
N GLU A 50 0.61 -15.68 5.30
CA GLU A 50 0.75 -14.59 6.27
C GLU A 50 2.17 -13.99 6.23
N ASN A 51 3.20 -14.84 6.17
CA ASN A 51 4.59 -14.42 6.28
C ASN A 51 5.26 -14.12 4.93
N THR A 52 4.76 -14.66 3.83
CA THR A 52 5.41 -14.54 2.52
C THR A 52 4.42 -14.32 1.40
N THR A 53 4.82 -13.49 0.44
CA THR A 53 4.08 -13.28 -0.80
C THR A 53 5.00 -13.60 -1.98
N GLU A 54 4.58 -14.48 -2.88
CA GLU A 54 5.32 -14.76 -4.11
C GLU A 54 4.74 -13.96 -5.28
N VAL A 55 5.64 -13.35 -6.06
CA VAL A 55 5.34 -12.77 -7.37
C VAL A 55 6.09 -13.55 -8.43
N ILE A 56 5.37 -14.08 -9.40
CA ILE A 56 5.93 -14.74 -10.58
C ILE A 56 5.98 -13.70 -11.70
N SER A 57 7.17 -13.39 -12.17
CA SER A 57 7.40 -12.45 -13.27
C SER A 57 7.73 -13.22 -14.54
N HIS A 58 6.97 -12.95 -15.59
CA HIS A 58 7.18 -13.49 -16.93
C HIS A 58 7.88 -12.43 -17.77
N VAL A 59 9.13 -12.71 -18.17
CA VAL A 59 9.96 -11.75 -18.89
C VAL A 59 10.26 -12.29 -20.27
N VAL A 60 9.70 -11.69 -21.33
CA VAL A 60 10.02 -12.06 -22.70
C VAL A 60 11.28 -11.33 -23.12
N ILE A 61 12.32 -12.10 -23.43
CA ILE A 61 13.64 -11.59 -23.82
C ILE A 61 13.86 -11.92 -25.29
N HIS A 62 14.16 -10.91 -26.10
CA HIS A 62 14.62 -11.06 -27.46
C HIS A 62 16.15 -11.15 -27.50
N ASN A 63 16.71 -12.14 -28.19
CA ASN A 63 18.14 -12.18 -28.48
C ASN A 63 18.40 -11.69 -29.91
N PRO A 64 18.90 -10.45 -30.11
CA PRO A 64 19.19 -9.93 -31.45
C PRO A 64 20.48 -10.52 -32.05
N SER A 65 21.23 -11.33 -31.31
CA SER A 65 22.43 -11.99 -31.82
C SER A 65 22.08 -13.20 -32.69
N ARG A 66 22.90 -13.45 -33.72
CA ARG A 66 22.87 -14.69 -34.52
C ARG A 66 23.46 -15.91 -33.79
N VAL A 67 23.77 -15.73 -32.51
CA VAL A 67 24.41 -16.71 -31.65
C VAL A 67 23.48 -17.00 -30.49
N SER A 68 23.30 -18.28 -30.19
CA SER A 68 22.56 -18.71 -29.00
C SER A 68 23.35 -18.43 -27.73
N ALA A 69 22.65 -18.03 -26.68
CA ALA A 69 23.20 -17.93 -25.33
C ALA A 69 22.30 -18.71 -24.36
N THR A 70 22.81 -19.02 -23.17
CA THR A 70 22.01 -19.58 -22.09
C THR A 70 22.11 -18.66 -20.89
N ILE A 71 20.95 -18.23 -20.37
CA ILE A 71 20.87 -17.66 -19.03
C ILE A 71 20.79 -18.86 -18.08
N ASN A 72 21.82 -19.08 -17.28
CA ASN A 72 21.86 -20.22 -16.36
C ASN A 72 21.12 -19.89 -15.06
N GLU A 73 21.28 -18.65 -14.59
CA GLU A 73 20.76 -18.21 -13.31
C GLU A 73 20.60 -16.68 -13.29
N VAL A 74 19.48 -16.23 -12.74
CA VAL A 74 19.29 -14.86 -12.28
C VAL A 74 19.01 -14.93 -10.79
N VAL A 75 19.69 -14.11 -10.00
CA VAL A 75 19.43 -13.95 -8.56
C VAL A 75 19.47 -12.48 -8.18
N TYR A 76 18.54 -12.04 -7.36
CA TYR A 76 18.47 -10.66 -6.90
C TYR A 76 17.84 -10.53 -5.52
N THR A 77 18.10 -9.40 -4.89
CA THR A 77 17.47 -8.95 -3.66
C THR A 77 16.93 -7.55 -3.87
N ILE A 78 15.72 -7.34 -3.39
CA ILE A 78 15.00 -6.07 -3.45
C ILE A 78 15.04 -5.46 -2.06
N PHE A 79 15.47 -4.20 -1.99
CA PHE A 79 15.58 -3.42 -0.77
C PHE A 79 14.66 -2.22 -0.83
N LEU A 80 13.93 -1.96 0.27
CA LEU A 80 13.14 -0.75 0.45
C LEU A 80 13.71 0.05 1.60
N ASN A 81 14.19 1.26 1.32
CA ASN A 81 14.93 2.08 2.28
C ASN A 81 16.09 1.30 2.94
N GLY A 82 16.73 0.41 2.17
CA GLY A 82 17.81 -0.46 2.65
C GLY A 82 17.36 -1.74 3.39
N ILE A 83 16.07 -1.96 3.60
CA ILE A 83 15.52 -3.17 4.22
C ILE A 83 15.38 -4.27 3.15
N PRO A 84 16.01 -5.45 3.28
CA PRO A 84 15.94 -6.52 2.29
C PRO A 84 14.55 -7.19 2.28
N MET A 85 13.61 -6.60 1.55
CA MET A 85 12.21 -6.98 1.52
C MET A 85 11.94 -8.27 0.77
N ALA A 86 12.63 -8.49 -0.35
CA ALA A 86 12.37 -9.66 -1.18
C ALA A 86 13.64 -10.26 -1.77
N GLN A 87 13.60 -11.56 -2.02
CA GLN A 87 14.63 -12.28 -2.77
C GLN A 87 13.97 -12.89 -3.99
N GLY A 88 14.65 -12.83 -5.13
CA GLY A 88 14.12 -13.47 -6.33
C GLY A 88 15.18 -14.16 -7.15
N HIS A 89 14.71 -15.11 -7.95
CA HIS A 89 15.55 -16.01 -8.71
C HIS A 89 14.84 -16.51 -9.98
N SER A 90 15.62 -16.92 -10.97
CA SER A 90 15.08 -17.64 -12.14
C SER A 90 14.69 -19.06 -11.77
N THR A 91 13.56 -19.55 -12.29
CA THR A 91 13.06 -20.91 -12.02
C THR A 91 13.90 -22.02 -12.69
N GLY A 92 14.78 -21.65 -13.62
CA GLY A 92 15.71 -22.56 -14.26
C GLY A 92 16.53 -21.89 -15.36
N PRO A 93 17.44 -22.65 -16.01
CA PRO A 93 18.19 -22.14 -17.14
C PRO A 93 17.29 -21.96 -18.36
N VAL A 94 17.53 -20.88 -19.12
CA VAL A 94 16.77 -20.53 -20.33
C VAL A 94 17.73 -20.38 -21.51
N SER A 95 17.44 -21.08 -22.60
CA SER A 95 18.20 -20.96 -23.85
C SER A 95 17.62 -19.85 -24.72
N LEU A 96 18.43 -18.83 -24.98
CA LEU A 96 18.15 -17.73 -25.89
C LEU A 96 18.45 -18.19 -27.32
N PRO A 97 17.43 -18.43 -28.17
CA PRO A 97 17.65 -18.80 -29.57
C PRO A 97 18.30 -17.63 -30.35
N PRO A 98 19.01 -17.90 -31.46
CA PRO A 98 19.47 -16.85 -32.36
C PRO A 98 18.31 -16.04 -32.94
N GLU A 99 18.41 -14.71 -32.95
CA GLU A 99 17.41 -13.80 -33.55
C GLU A 99 15.96 -14.10 -33.12
N GLY A 100 15.75 -14.57 -31.88
CA GLY A 100 14.47 -15.09 -31.41
C GLY A 100 14.10 -14.66 -29.99
N ASP A 101 12.85 -14.91 -29.64
CA ASP A 101 12.28 -14.57 -28.34
C ASP A 101 12.20 -15.80 -27.45
N VAL A 102 12.42 -15.62 -26.15
CA VAL A 102 12.21 -16.66 -25.15
C VAL A 102 11.67 -16.04 -23.87
N GLU A 103 10.88 -16.81 -23.15
CA GLU A 103 10.35 -16.42 -21.85
C GLU A 103 11.30 -16.87 -20.72
N LEU A 104 11.61 -15.93 -19.83
CA LEU A 104 12.30 -16.15 -18.57
C LEU A 104 11.30 -15.98 -17.42
N LEU A 105 11.14 -17.02 -16.62
CA LEU A 105 10.32 -16.99 -15.42
C LEU A 105 11.16 -16.69 -14.19
N LEU A 106 10.69 -15.77 -13.36
CA LEU A 106 11.37 -15.34 -12.15
C LEU A 106 10.40 -15.40 -10.98
N SER A 107 10.81 -16.07 -9.91
CA SER A 107 10.06 -16.13 -8.65
C SER A 107 10.67 -15.13 -7.67
N THR A 108 9.85 -14.19 -7.18
CA THR A 108 10.21 -13.21 -6.16
C THR A 108 9.44 -13.49 -4.90
N ILE A 109 10.13 -13.84 -3.82
CA ILE A 109 9.54 -14.06 -2.50
C ILE A 109 9.73 -12.80 -1.66
N ILE A 110 8.62 -12.13 -1.36
CA ILE A 110 8.52 -11.00 -0.44
C ILE A 110 8.33 -11.54 0.97
N ASP A 111 9.08 -10.99 1.91
CA ASP A 111 8.97 -11.28 3.34
C ASP A 111 8.02 -10.27 3.99
N ASN A 112 6.76 -10.69 4.21
CA ASN A 112 5.71 -9.83 4.72
C ASN A 112 6.04 -9.31 6.13
N THR A 113 6.78 -10.09 6.93
CA THR A 113 7.14 -9.73 8.32
C THR A 113 7.99 -8.46 8.42
N LYS A 114 8.55 -7.99 7.29
CA LYS A 114 9.32 -6.75 7.20
C LYS A 114 8.48 -5.52 6.85
N ILE A 115 7.21 -5.70 6.52
CA ILE A 115 6.29 -4.60 6.16
C ILE A 115 6.18 -3.56 7.27
N PRO A 116 6.01 -3.91 8.56
CA PRO A 116 5.97 -2.91 9.64
C PRO A 116 7.25 -2.05 9.71
N ALA A 117 8.42 -2.67 9.60
CA ALA A 117 9.70 -1.96 9.62
C ALA A 117 9.86 -1.05 8.39
N TRP A 118 9.45 -1.53 7.21
CA TRP A 118 9.46 -0.74 5.99
C TRP A 118 8.50 0.45 6.08
N TRP A 119 7.27 0.26 6.55
CA TRP A 119 6.30 1.33 6.74
C TRP A 119 6.86 2.49 7.57
N VAL A 120 7.48 2.18 8.70
CA VAL A 120 8.07 3.20 9.56
C VAL A 120 9.25 3.89 8.87
N SER A 121 10.06 3.14 8.12
CA SER A 121 11.15 3.74 7.32
C SER A 121 10.63 4.70 6.25
N HIS A 122 9.49 4.38 5.63
CA HIS A 122 8.83 5.21 4.62
C HIS A 122 8.34 6.53 5.23
N LEU A 123 7.69 6.47 6.39
CA LEU A 123 7.27 7.67 7.12
C LEU A 123 8.46 8.54 7.56
N ARG A 124 9.55 7.93 8.06
CA ARG A 124 10.80 8.66 8.40
C ARG A 124 11.42 9.34 7.18
N GLY A 125 11.26 8.75 6.00
CA GLY A 125 11.69 9.30 4.71
C GLY A 125 10.82 10.42 4.17
N ASN A 126 9.88 10.97 4.95
CA ASN A 126 8.86 11.91 4.47
C ASN A 126 7.98 11.28 3.38
N GLN A 127 7.50 10.06 3.66
CA GLN A 127 6.66 9.28 2.74
C GLN A 127 7.37 8.95 1.42
N LEU A 128 8.69 8.74 1.50
CA LEU A 128 9.55 8.31 0.40
C LEU A 128 10.07 6.89 0.67
N THR A 129 9.92 6.01 -0.31
CA THR A 129 10.57 4.72 -0.37
C THR A 129 11.57 4.70 -1.51
N LYS A 130 12.86 4.61 -1.17
CA LYS A 130 13.90 4.27 -2.12
C LYS A 130 13.93 2.76 -2.32
N VAL A 131 13.63 2.36 -3.54
CA VAL A 131 13.70 0.99 -4.02
C VAL A 131 15.10 0.75 -4.59
N GLU A 132 15.70 -0.37 -4.21
CA GLU A 132 16.95 -0.85 -4.81
C GLU A 132 16.86 -2.34 -5.11
N LEU A 133 17.10 -2.73 -6.36
CA LEU A 133 17.29 -4.12 -6.74
C LEU A 133 18.78 -4.34 -6.97
N ARG A 134 19.34 -5.37 -6.34
CA ARG A 134 20.74 -5.77 -6.49
C ARG A 134 20.81 -7.25 -6.79
N GLY A 135 21.52 -7.64 -7.85
CA GLY A 135 21.57 -9.04 -8.24
C GLY A 135 22.70 -9.38 -9.19
N THR A 136 22.63 -10.58 -9.75
CA THR A 136 23.57 -11.08 -10.74
C THR A 136 22.87 -11.97 -11.75
N ILE A 137 23.22 -11.80 -13.02
CA ILE A 137 22.86 -12.71 -14.10
C ILE A 137 24.10 -13.52 -14.46
N ARG A 138 23.95 -14.86 -14.50
CA ARG A 138 24.99 -15.79 -14.94
C ARG A 138 24.51 -16.54 -16.16
N GLY A 139 25.40 -16.74 -17.12
CA GLY A 139 25.07 -17.45 -18.35
C GLY A 139 26.28 -17.98 -19.08
N THR A 140 26.02 -18.58 -20.24
CA THR A 140 27.04 -19.20 -21.08
C THR A 140 26.80 -18.87 -22.54
N ILE A 141 27.85 -18.55 -23.29
CA ILE A 141 27.84 -18.36 -24.74
C ILE A 141 29.05 -19.10 -25.33
N TYR A 142 28.83 -19.99 -26.30
CA TYR A 142 29.89 -20.86 -26.86
C TYR A 142 30.75 -21.62 -25.82
N GLY A 143 30.15 -22.04 -24.71
CA GLY A 143 30.87 -22.72 -23.62
C GLY A 143 31.71 -21.78 -22.73
N ILE A 144 31.69 -20.47 -22.99
CA ILE A 144 32.32 -19.45 -22.15
C ILE A 144 31.28 -18.89 -21.19
N SER A 145 31.56 -18.97 -19.90
CA SER A 145 30.68 -18.40 -18.86
C SER A 145 30.85 -16.88 -18.74
N PHE A 146 29.74 -16.18 -18.53
CA PHE A 146 29.72 -14.77 -18.18
C PHE A 146 28.93 -14.53 -16.89
N SER A 147 29.21 -13.41 -16.24
CA SER A 147 28.50 -12.95 -15.05
C SER A 147 28.41 -11.43 -15.08
N PHE A 148 27.20 -10.89 -15.00
CA PHE A 148 26.97 -9.44 -14.98
C PHE A 148 26.20 -9.06 -13.70
N PRO A 149 26.68 -8.06 -12.94
CA PRO A 149 25.89 -7.52 -11.85
C PRO A 149 24.69 -6.74 -12.40
N ILE A 150 23.57 -6.78 -11.68
CA ILE A 150 22.38 -6.02 -12.01
C ILE A 150 22.05 -5.09 -10.85
N TYR A 151 21.78 -3.84 -11.17
CA TYR A 151 21.48 -2.80 -10.21
C TYR A 151 20.40 -1.88 -10.77
N TYR A 152 19.33 -1.70 -10.01
CA TYR A 152 18.25 -0.80 -10.33
C TYR A 152 17.85 -0.01 -9.10
N THR A 153 17.47 1.26 -9.28
CA THR A 153 16.95 2.07 -8.19
C THR A 153 15.84 2.98 -8.67
N ARG A 154 14.85 3.20 -7.81
CA ARG A 154 13.71 4.07 -8.05
C ARG A 154 13.21 4.63 -6.74
N ASP A 155 12.68 5.84 -6.79
CA ASP A 155 12.00 6.46 -5.67
C ASP A 155 10.47 6.34 -5.85
N LEU A 156 9.79 6.05 -4.75
CA LEU A 156 8.33 5.99 -4.65
C LEU A 156 7.87 6.94 -3.55
N GLU A 157 7.03 7.91 -3.91
CA GLU A 157 6.48 8.91 -3.00
C GLU A 157 4.99 8.66 -2.78
N THR A 158 4.50 8.94 -1.58
CA THR A 158 3.06 8.97 -1.29
C THR A 158 2.66 10.24 -0.57
N ASP A 159 1.36 10.53 -0.61
CA ASP A 159 0.74 11.63 0.10
C ASP A 159 -0.47 11.11 0.89
N LEU A 160 -0.17 10.59 2.09
CA LEU A 160 -1.14 10.05 3.04
C LEU A 160 -2.14 11.09 3.50
N ASP A 161 -1.71 12.34 3.63
CA ASP A 161 -2.53 13.42 4.14
C ASP A 161 -3.65 13.71 3.12
N GLU A 162 -3.28 13.91 1.85
CA GLU A 162 -4.25 14.09 0.76
C GLU A 162 -5.15 12.87 0.56
N TRP A 163 -4.62 11.66 0.79
CA TRP A 163 -5.39 10.42 0.64
C TRP A 163 -6.42 10.20 1.75
N LEU A 164 -6.14 10.65 2.97
CA LEU A 164 -7.04 10.49 4.11
C LEU A 164 -8.01 11.66 4.31
N ASP A 165 -7.82 12.77 3.60
CA ASP A 165 -8.76 13.89 3.61
C ASP A 165 -10.16 13.49 3.11
N TYR A 166 -11.17 13.88 3.89
CA TYR A 166 -12.57 13.75 3.52
C TYR A 166 -13.14 15.12 3.14
N ASN A 167 -13.43 15.30 1.86
CA ASN A 167 -13.84 16.60 1.29
C ASN A 167 -15.33 16.69 0.92
N ASN A 168 -16.12 15.70 1.32
CA ASN A 168 -17.57 15.69 1.05
C ASN A 168 -18.34 16.04 2.32
N GLU A 169 -19.60 16.44 2.18
CA GLU A 169 -20.48 16.63 3.34
C GLU A 169 -21.18 15.31 3.70
N THR A 170 -21.29 15.00 4.99
CA THR A 170 -22.12 13.90 5.49
C THR A 170 -22.97 14.35 6.67
N THR A 171 -24.22 13.90 6.72
CA THR A 171 -25.12 14.18 7.84
C THR A 171 -25.15 12.98 8.77
N ILE A 172 -24.80 13.20 10.03
CA ILE A 172 -24.74 12.17 11.07
C ILE A 172 -25.88 12.42 12.05
N ARG A 173 -26.62 11.37 12.41
CA ARG A 173 -27.66 11.43 13.45
C ARG A 173 -27.03 11.09 14.80
N ILE A 174 -27.09 12.03 15.75
CA ILE A 174 -26.44 11.88 17.06
C ILE A 174 -27.42 11.58 18.20
N SER A 175 -28.72 11.71 17.97
CA SER A 175 -29.77 11.37 18.92
C SER A 175 -31.03 10.95 18.18
N ASP A 176 -31.72 9.92 18.70
CA ASP A 176 -33.02 9.50 18.17
C ASP A 176 -34.18 10.33 18.72
N VAL A 177 -34.13 10.69 20.01
CA VAL A 177 -35.22 11.33 20.75
C VAL A 177 -34.65 12.41 21.70
N PRO A 178 -34.83 13.72 21.40
CA PRO A 178 -35.32 14.24 20.12
C PRO A 178 -34.34 13.90 18.98
N PRO A 179 -34.80 13.85 17.72
CA PRO A 179 -33.92 13.62 16.58
C PRO A 179 -32.97 14.81 16.43
N LEU A 180 -31.67 14.57 16.61
CA LEU A 180 -30.62 15.57 16.42
C LEU A 180 -29.62 15.11 15.37
N TYR A 181 -29.17 16.05 14.55
CA TYR A 181 -28.22 15.79 13.47
C TYR A 181 -27.02 16.73 13.54
N VAL A 182 -25.89 16.32 12.99
CA VAL A 182 -24.77 17.20 12.69
C VAL A 182 -24.36 17.01 11.24
N VAL A 183 -23.84 18.06 10.61
CA VAL A 183 -23.29 17.97 9.26
C VAL A 183 -21.77 18.08 9.37
N VAL A 184 -21.06 17.00 9.04
CA VAL A 184 -19.61 17.02 8.88
C VAL A 184 -19.33 17.50 7.46
N ARG A 185 -18.73 18.68 7.32
CA ARG A 185 -18.45 19.28 6.01
C ARG A 185 -17.16 18.81 5.37
N GLY A 186 -16.28 18.27 6.20
CA GLY A 186 -15.01 17.71 5.78
C GLY A 186 -14.14 17.37 6.98
N VAL A 187 -13.11 16.58 6.73
CA VAL A 187 -12.10 16.17 7.71
C VAL A 187 -10.75 16.31 7.04
N ASP A 188 -9.94 17.23 7.56
CA ASP A 188 -8.55 17.39 7.13
C ASP A 188 -7.67 16.50 8.01
N THR A 189 -6.79 15.70 7.41
CA THR A 189 -5.94 14.73 8.10
C THR A 189 -4.47 15.06 7.88
N SER A 190 -3.67 14.98 8.94
CA SER A 190 -2.22 15.09 8.84
C SER A 190 -1.50 14.02 9.65
N LEU A 191 -0.31 13.64 9.21
CA LEU A 191 0.56 12.74 9.95
C LEU A 191 0.97 13.36 11.31
N GLY A 192 0.74 12.61 12.37
CA GLY A 192 1.16 12.94 13.73
C GLY A 192 2.49 12.31 14.11
N SER A 193 2.64 11.98 15.39
CA SER A 193 3.81 11.23 15.87
C SER A 193 3.74 9.75 15.48
N PHE A 194 4.90 9.11 15.27
CA PHE A 194 4.94 7.69 14.98
C PHE A 194 6.20 7.03 15.55
N ASN A 195 6.09 5.73 15.79
CA ASN A 195 7.17 4.86 16.25
C ASN A 195 7.05 3.49 15.57
N ASP A 196 7.81 2.51 16.04
CA ASP A 196 7.88 1.20 15.39
C ASP A 196 6.56 0.40 15.49
N THR A 197 5.69 0.68 16.46
CA THR A 197 4.42 -0.04 16.68
C THR A 197 3.19 0.79 16.35
N THR A 198 3.30 2.11 16.28
CA THR A 198 2.13 2.99 16.18
C THR A 198 2.39 4.18 15.27
N THR A 199 1.44 4.46 14.37
CA THR A 199 1.40 5.70 13.59
C THR A 199 0.17 6.51 13.98
N GLN A 200 0.37 7.75 14.42
CA GLN A 200 -0.71 8.67 14.76
C GLN A 200 -1.11 9.49 13.53
N PHE A 201 -2.41 9.69 13.35
CA PHE A 201 -2.95 10.73 12.48
C PHE A 201 -3.73 11.74 13.31
N VAL A 202 -3.64 13.02 12.92
CA VAL A 202 -4.38 14.14 13.51
C VAL A 202 -5.46 14.54 12.53
N HIS A 203 -6.71 14.53 12.97
CA HIS A 203 -7.87 14.85 12.16
C HIS A 203 -8.53 16.13 12.66
N VAL A 204 -8.92 17.00 11.75
CA VAL A 204 -9.67 18.23 12.03
C VAL A 204 -10.97 18.19 11.25
N ALA A 205 -12.06 17.84 11.92
CA ALA A 205 -13.40 17.80 11.33
C ALA A 205 -14.12 19.15 11.50
N ARG A 206 -14.71 19.67 10.42
CA ARG A 206 -15.60 20.84 10.47
C ARG A 206 -17.04 20.37 10.62
N ILE A 207 -17.67 20.69 11.76
CA ILE A 207 -18.99 20.20 12.12
C ILE A 207 -19.97 21.35 12.28
N TYR A 208 -21.06 21.32 11.51
CA TYR A 208 -22.15 22.27 11.55
C TYR A 208 -23.35 21.70 12.33
N ASN A 209 -23.93 22.52 13.19
CA ASN A 209 -25.16 22.21 13.94
C ASN A 209 -26.39 22.80 13.23
N PRO A 210 -27.18 22.01 12.49
CA PRO A 210 -28.41 22.47 11.83
C PRO A 210 -29.61 22.63 12.78
N ASN A 211 -29.50 22.20 14.05
CA ASN A 211 -30.62 22.19 14.99
C ASN A 211 -30.79 23.56 15.66
N ASP A 212 -31.96 23.78 16.26
CA ASP A 212 -32.31 24.96 17.04
C ASP A 212 -31.87 24.87 18.52
N VAL A 213 -31.19 23.78 18.89
CA VAL A 213 -30.64 23.52 20.23
C VAL A 213 -29.11 23.43 20.21
N VAL A 214 -28.49 23.62 21.37
CA VAL A 214 -27.04 23.48 21.55
C VAL A 214 -26.66 21.99 21.52
N ILE A 215 -25.60 21.65 20.79
CA ILE A 215 -24.97 20.32 20.82
C ILE A 215 -23.68 20.39 21.64
N VAL A 216 -23.49 19.43 22.53
CA VAL A 216 -22.25 19.28 23.30
C VAL A 216 -21.59 17.95 22.92
N VAL A 217 -20.42 18.02 22.30
CA VAL A 217 -19.61 16.85 21.93
C VAL A 217 -18.55 16.67 23.00
N SER A 218 -18.80 15.77 23.95
CA SER A 218 -17.93 15.57 25.11
C SER A 218 -16.67 14.76 24.77
N LYS A 219 -16.85 13.53 24.30
CA LYS A 219 -15.76 12.61 23.96
C LYS A 219 -16.21 11.70 22.82
N MET A 220 -15.30 11.42 21.91
CA MET A 220 -15.48 10.48 20.82
C MET A 220 -14.46 9.35 20.90
N TYR A 221 -14.89 8.17 20.52
CA TYR A 221 -14.04 7.00 20.32
C TYR A 221 -14.30 6.43 18.93
N GLY A 222 -13.27 5.89 18.28
CA GLY A 222 -13.39 5.33 16.95
C GLY A 222 -12.64 4.00 16.84
N GLU A 223 -13.14 3.14 15.96
CA GLU A 223 -12.49 1.88 15.60
C GLU A 223 -12.45 1.75 14.08
N VAL A 224 -11.32 1.30 13.56
CA VAL A 224 -11.15 1.01 12.13
C VAL A 224 -10.73 -0.44 11.98
N PHE A 225 -11.50 -1.19 11.20
CA PHE A 225 -11.23 -2.57 10.86
C PHE A 225 -10.93 -2.72 9.38
N VAL A 226 -10.02 -3.64 9.05
CA VAL A 226 -9.77 -4.10 7.68
C VAL A 226 -9.87 -5.61 7.67
N ASP A 227 -10.81 -6.17 6.93
CA ASP A 227 -11.07 -7.61 6.90
C ASP A 227 -11.18 -8.22 8.31
N GLY A 228 -11.88 -7.50 9.19
CA GLY A 228 -12.08 -7.85 10.61
C GLY A 228 -10.87 -7.63 11.53
N VAL A 229 -9.72 -7.18 11.03
CA VAL A 229 -8.56 -6.79 11.84
C VAL A 229 -8.75 -5.36 12.34
N LEU A 230 -8.85 -5.16 13.66
CA LEU A 230 -8.80 -3.82 14.25
C LEU A 230 -7.41 -3.20 14.00
N ILE A 231 -7.31 -2.34 13.00
CA ILE A 231 -6.03 -1.75 12.55
C ILE A 231 -5.78 -0.40 13.19
N ALA A 232 -6.82 0.31 13.61
CA ALA A 232 -6.67 1.60 14.28
C ALA A 232 -7.76 1.86 15.30
N VAL A 233 -7.40 2.62 16.33
CA VAL A 233 -8.34 3.18 17.31
C VAL A 233 -8.23 4.70 17.30
N GLY A 234 -9.35 5.39 17.50
CA GLY A 234 -9.42 6.83 17.53
C GLY A 234 -9.95 7.36 18.85
N GLU A 235 -9.47 8.52 19.26
CA GLU A 235 -9.96 9.22 20.44
C GLU A 235 -9.95 10.74 20.26
N GLN A 236 -10.91 11.41 20.90
CA GLN A 236 -10.88 12.86 21.10
C GLN A 236 -10.40 13.15 22.54
N PRO A 237 -9.17 13.64 22.75
CA PRO A 237 -8.64 13.93 24.08
C PRO A 237 -9.05 15.33 24.61
N ALA A 238 -9.72 16.14 23.79
CA ALA A 238 -10.10 17.51 24.12
C ALA A 238 -11.33 17.57 25.06
N ASP A 239 -11.48 18.71 25.73
CA ASP A 239 -12.68 19.05 26.50
C ASP A 239 -13.93 19.09 25.62
N ALA A 240 -15.10 19.08 26.27
CA ALA A 240 -16.38 19.12 25.59
C ALA A 240 -16.49 20.35 24.65
N ILE A 241 -16.83 20.10 23.40
CA ILE A 241 -17.02 21.12 22.37
C ILE A 241 -18.50 21.48 22.31
N ILE A 242 -18.80 22.77 22.45
CA ILE A 242 -20.16 23.31 22.41
C ILE A 242 -20.40 23.92 21.03
N ILE A 243 -21.40 23.43 20.31
CA ILE A 243 -21.80 23.93 18.99
C ILE A 243 -23.19 24.54 19.12
N GLY A 244 -23.28 25.87 19.03
CA GLY A 244 -24.55 26.59 19.11
C GLY A 244 -25.46 26.33 17.90
N PRO A 245 -26.76 26.69 18.00
CA PRO A 245 -27.70 26.57 16.89
C PRO A 245 -27.23 27.29 15.63
N GLY A 246 -27.21 26.61 14.49
CA GLY A 246 -26.74 27.17 13.22
C GLY A 246 -25.27 27.57 13.19
N GLN A 247 -24.46 27.13 14.16
CA GLN A 247 -23.02 27.40 14.22
C GLN A 247 -22.20 26.22 13.71
N GLU A 248 -20.95 26.52 13.38
CA GLU A 248 -19.92 25.54 13.02
C GLU A 248 -18.81 25.55 14.07
N ALA A 249 -18.28 24.37 14.37
CA ALA A 249 -17.10 24.18 15.21
C ALA A 249 -16.14 23.18 14.57
N SER A 250 -14.85 23.36 14.80
CA SER A 250 -13.83 22.38 14.43
C SER A 250 -13.57 21.45 15.60
N ILE A 251 -13.55 20.15 15.33
CA ILE A 251 -13.21 19.11 16.31
C ILE A 251 -11.90 18.45 15.90
N THR A 252 -10.93 18.45 16.82
CA THR A 252 -9.69 17.71 16.64
C THR A 252 -9.79 16.35 17.35
N PHE A 253 -9.47 15.30 16.62
CA PHE A 253 -9.36 13.95 17.18
C PHE A 253 -8.16 13.24 16.55
N TYR A 254 -7.70 12.18 17.22
CA TYR A 254 -6.51 11.44 16.83
C TYR A 254 -6.90 10.02 16.51
N SER A 255 -6.23 9.41 15.54
CA SER A 255 -6.24 7.97 15.36
C SER A 255 -4.85 7.40 15.51
N TYR A 256 -4.76 6.16 15.97
CA TYR A 256 -3.53 5.42 16.21
C TYR A 256 -3.64 4.11 15.44
N VAL A 257 -2.90 4.03 14.34
CA VAL A 257 -2.75 2.82 13.53
C VAL A 257 -1.72 1.91 14.18
N ASP A 258 -2.05 0.63 14.32
CA ASP A 258 -1.14 -0.40 14.80
C ASP A 258 -0.28 -0.93 13.66
N ASN A 259 0.99 -0.49 13.63
CA ASN A 259 1.94 -0.84 12.58
C ASN A 259 2.24 -2.34 12.58
N THR A 260 2.06 -3.03 13.71
CA THR A 260 2.38 -4.46 13.86
C THR A 260 1.40 -5.39 13.17
N LYS A 261 0.26 -4.86 12.68
CA LYS A 261 -0.78 -5.61 11.97
C LYS A 261 -0.77 -5.37 10.47
N MET A 262 0.17 -4.59 9.94
CA MET A 262 0.18 -4.21 8.54
C MET A 262 0.50 -5.37 7.60
N ASP A 263 1.34 -6.30 8.05
CA ASP A 263 1.64 -7.55 7.35
C ASP A 263 0.44 -8.51 7.33
N ASP A 264 -0.29 -8.63 8.44
CA ASP A 264 -1.54 -9.39 8.50
C ASP A 264 -2.58 -8.85 7.53
N VAL A 265 -2.80 -7.53 7.54
CA VAL A 265 -3.76 -6.87 6.65
C VAL A 265 -3.31 -7.01 5.19
N TRP A 266 -2.01 -6.86 4.91
CA TRP A 266 -1.44 -7.09 3.58
C TRP A 266 -1.72 -8.51 3.06
N ALA A 267 -1.39 -9.53 3.85
CA ALA A 267 -1.57 -10.91 3.44
C ALA A 267 -3.05 -11.24 3.19
N ARG A 268 -3.95 -10.78 4.06
CA ARG A 268 -5.40 -10.97 3.89
C ARG A 268 -5.93 -10.31 2.63
N HIS A 269 -5.51 -9.07 2.37
CA HIS A 269 -5.90 -8.35 1.15
C HIS A 269 -5.55 -9.14 -0.11
N LEU A 270 -4.32 -9.67 -0.19
CA LEU A 270 -3.89 -10.47 -1.33
C LEU A 270 -4.62 -11.81 -1.41
N MET A 271 -4.80 -12.51 -0.28
CA MET A 271 -5.55 -13.77 -0.23
C MET A 271 -7.02 -13.61 -0.66
N ASN A 272 -7.59 -12.43 -0.44
CA ASN A 272 -8.94 -12.07 -0.87
C ASN A 272 -9.01 -11.60 -2.33
N GLY A 273 -7.92 -11.76 -3.09
CA GLY A 273 -7.86 -11.36 -4.50
C GLY A 273 -7.76 -9.85 -4.68
N GLU A 274 -6.89 -9.22 -3.88
CA GLU A 274 -6.67 -7.76 -3.87
C GLU A 274 -7.94 -6.97 -3.54
N ARG A 275 -8.80 -7.56 -2.70
CA ARG A 275 -10.07 -6.97 -2.25
C ARG A 275 -10.17 -7.03 -0.74
N SER A 276 -10.58 -5.92 -0.14
CA SER A 276 -10.74 -5.84 1.32
C SER A 276 -11.92 -4.95 1.69
N THR A 277 -12.52 -5.26 2.83
CA THR A 277 -13.58 -4.46 3.44
C THR A 277 -12.99 -3.60 4.55
N VAL A 278 -13.29 -2.31 4.54
CA VAL A 278 -12.96 -1.36 5.60
C VAL A 278 -14.24 -1.02 6.34
N LEU A 279 -14.20 -1.18 7.66
CA LEU A 279 -15.30 -0.82 8.54
C LEU A 279 -14.81 0.24 9.52
N VAL A 280 -15.46 1.40 9.55
CA VAL A 280 -15.19 2.49 10.47
C VAL A 280 -16.39 2.67 11.37
N LYS A 281 -16.17 2.64 12.67
CA LYS A 281 -17.19 2.89 13.69
C LYS A 281 -16.80 4.09 14.54
N ILE A 282 -17.75 4.98 14.79
CA ILE A 282 -17.56 6.14 15.66
C ILE A 282 -18.62 6.14 16.75
N TYR A 283 -18.16 6.37 17.97
CA TYR A 283 -18.94 6.35 19.19
C TYR A 283 -18.86 7.69 19.91
N LEU A 284 -19.97 8.14 20.46
CA LEU A 284 -19.99 9.14 21.52
C LEU A 284 -19.87 8.44 22.88
N VAL A 285 -19.05 8.98 23.78
CA VAL A 285 -18.95 8.48 25.15
C VAL A 285 -19.96 9.22 26.03
N SER A 286 -20.93 8.50 26.59
CA SER A 286 -21.98 9.05 27.47
C SER A 286 -22.24 8.10 28.64
N ASP A 287 -22.36 8.64 29.86
CA ASP A 287 -22.69 7.88 31.09
C ASP A 287 -21.85 6.61 31.35
N GLY A 288 -20.59 6.62 30.92
CA GLY A 288 -19.67 5.47 31.06
C GLY A 288 -19.85 4.38 30.00
N GLY A 289 -20.68 4.59 28.99
CA GLY A 289 -20.88 3.70 27.85
C GLY A 289 -20.52 4.35 26.50
N LEU A 290 -20.51 3.52 25.46
CA LEU A 290 -20.32 3.93 24.06
C LEU A 290 -21.67 3.90 23.34
N VAL A 291 -22.03 5.00 22.69
CA VAL A 291 -23.20 5.10 21.81
C VAL A 291 -22.70 5.25 20.38
N GLU A 292 -22.95 4.24 19.55
CA GLU A 292 -22.58 4.29 18.13
C GLU A 292 -23.42 5.38 17.43
N VAL A 293 -22.74 6.29 16.75
CA VAL A 293 -23.38 7.40 16.02
C VAL A 293 -23.09 7.39 14.53
N TYR A 294 -22.06 6.66 14.12
CA TYR A 294 -21.71 6.53 12.72
C TYR A 294 -21.03 5.18 12.47
N GLU A 295 -21.49 4.51 11.43
CA GLU A 295 -20.87 3.32 10.86
C GLU A 295 -20.70 3.55 9.37
N TYR A 296 -19.52 3.26 8.87
CA TYR A 296 -19.21 3.23 7.45
C TYR A 296 -18.58 1.89 7.10
N GLU A 297 -19.13 1.23 6.10
CA GLU A 297 -18.56 0.04 5.49
C GLU A 297 -18.28 0.33 4.01
N GLY A 298 -17.07 0.02 3.57
CA GLY A 298 -16.63 0.21 2.19
C GLY A 298 -15.74 -0.92 1.73
N GLU A 299 -15.90 -1.33 0.48
CA GLU A 299 -14.97 -2.25 -0.17
C GLU A 299 -13.95 -1.46 -0.97
N PHE A 300 -12.69 -1.90 -0.91
CA PHE A 300 -11.68 -1.46 -1.84
C PHE A 300 -11.03 -2.63 -2.57
N GLU A 301 -10.63 -2.35 -3.79
CA GLU A 301 -9.94 -3.26 -4.69
C GLU A 301 -8.67 -2.59 -5.20
N THR A 302 -7.60 -3.37 -5.35
CA THR A 302 -6.36 -2.92 -6.00
C THR A 302 -6.06 -3.78 -7.22
N ASP A 303 -5.25 -3.23 -8.13
CA ASP A 303 -4.66 -3.96 -9.26
C ASP A 303 -3.16 -3.70 -9.28
N ILE A 304 -2.52 -4.30 -8.30
CA ILE A 304 -1.11 -4.15 -7.98
C ILE A 304 -0.26 -4.63 -9.15
N LEU A 305 -0.51 -5.86 -9.61
CA LEU A 305 0.25 -6.49 -10.68
C LEU A 305 -0.03 -5.86 -12.05
N GLY A 306 -1.25 -5.39 -12.30
CA GLY A 306 -1.59 -4.69 -13.53
C GLY A 306 -0.93 -3.32 -13.63
N SER A 307 -0.85 -2.56 -12.53
CA SER A 307 -0.11 -1.28 -12.50
C SER A 307 1.40 -1.46 -12.77
N ALA A 308 1.93 -2.62 -12.38
CA ALA A 308 3.28 -3.07 -12.62
C ALA A 308 3.50 -3.59 -14.06
N SER A 309 2.47 -4.12 -14.73
CA SER A 309 2.59 -4.70 -16.07
C SER A 309 2.46 -3.68 -17.22
N GLN A 310 2.01 -2.45 -16.94
CA GLN A 310 1.82 -1.40 -17.96
C GLN A 310 3.11 -0.75 -18.48
N PHE A 311 4.28 -1.23 -18.03
CA PHE A 311 5.55 -0.77 -18.55
C PHE A 311 5.86 -1.50 -19.88
N SER A 312 5.45 -0.89 -20.99
CA SER A 312 6.11 -1.06 -22.30
C SER A 312 7.06 0.12 -22.52
N PRO A 313 8.21 -0.08 -23.17
CA PRO A 313 9.15 1.00 -23.49
C PRO A 313 8.52 2.07 -24.41
#